data_AF-A0A9D9TXC1-F1
#
_entry.id   AF-A0A9D9TXC1-F1
#
_cell.length_a   1.000
_cell.length_b   1.000
_cell.length_c   1.000
_cell.angle_alpha   90.00
_cell.angle_beta   90.00
_cell.angle_gamma   90.00
#
_symmetry.space_group_name_H-M   'P 1'
#
loop_
_entity.id
_entity.type
_entity.pdbx_description
1 polymer ?
#
loop_
_entity_poly.entity_id
_entity_poly.type
_entity_poly.pdbx_seq_one_letter_code
_entity_poly.pdbx_strand_id
1 'polypeptide(L)'
;MKSISTLIFLFALTTTSIFAQCPVGQAQVTIDITTDDWGYEGYFQLVPGGNNCGVGTIFEGGNTLVGCNGGGAQNVSSGGYGNHVTVTEGPWCLDLGSTYDLIFTDDYGDGGFIFTVNIDGFPVYTGLTGTGNSPGSHIPFVVQAPLTHDVSGRKISMPSYVNLGNVNVSGILLNRGTDTLTSMDLNYSIDNGTVYTT
;
A
#
# COMPACT_ATOMS: atom_id res chain seq x y z
N MET A 1 20.08 32.10 -61.28
CA MET A 1 18.83 31.94 -60.50
C MET A 1 18.32 30.52 -60.66
N LYS A 2 18.35 29.71 -59.59
CA LYS A 2 17.23 28.88 -59.08
C LYS A 2 17.79 27.86 -58.09
N SER A 3 17.21 27.91 -56.90
CA SER A 3 17.68 27.41 -55.62
C SER A 3 17.69 25.88 -55.55
N ILE A 4 18.73 25.34 -54.92
CA ILE A 4 18.79 23.99 -54.36
C ILE A 4 17.79 23.94 -53.20
N SER A 5 16.79 23.06 -53.30
CA SER A 5 15.78 22.86 -52.27
C SER A 5 16.25 21.76 -51.32
N THR A 6 16.78 22.16 -50.16
CA THR A 6 17.22 21.26 -49.09
C THR A 6 16.01 20.71 -48.36
N LEU A 7 15.86 19.39 -48.40
CA LEU A 7 14.86 18.60 -47.68
C LEU A 7 15.19 18.61 -46.18
N ILE A 8 14.41 19.32 -45.36
CA ILE A 8 14.47 19.24 -43.89
C ILE A 8 13.47 18.18 -43.45
N PHE A 9 13.96 16.98 -43.15
CA PHE A 9 13.18 15.92 -42.50
C PHE A 9 13.21 16.17 -40.99
N LEU A 10 12.18 16.83 -40.47
CA LEU A 10 12.02 17.09 -39.04
C LEU A 10 11.56 15.79 -38.37
N PHE A 11 12.49 15.09 -37.72
CA PHE A 11 12.18 13.92 -36.88
C PHE A 11 11.53 14.44 -35.58
N ALA A 12 10.19 14.47 -35.55
CA ALA A 12 9.45 14.80 -34.34
C ALA A 12 9.67 13.68 -33.31
N LEU A 13 10.53 13.93 -32.33
CA LEU A 13 10.73 13.07 -31.18
C LEU A 13 9.49 13.22 -30.27
N THR A 14 8.46 12.41 -30.53
CA THR A 14 7.31 12.32 -29.64
C THR A 14 7.76 11.60 -28.38
N THR A 15 7.95 12.35 -27.29
CA THR A 15 8.07 11.79 -25.95
C THR A 15 6.72 11.20 -25.55
N THR A 16 6.45 9.97 -25.95
CA THR A 16 5.43 9.18 -25.28
C THR A 16 5.93 8.94 -23.87
N SER A 17 5.30 9.55 -22.88
CA SER A 17 5.50 9.20 -21.47
C SER A 17 5.09 7.74 -21.29
N ILE A 18 6.05 6.85 -21.47
CA ILE A 18 5.95 5.48 -20.97
C ILE A 18 5.77 5.64 -19.46
N PHE A 19 4.81 4.94 -18.84
CA PHE A 19 4.60 4.91 -17.39
C PHE A 19 5.88 4.45 -16.69
N ALA A 20 6.83 5.37 -16.54
CA ALA A 20 8.20 5.06 -16.25
C ALA A 20 8.25 4.56 -14.81
N GLN A 21 8.77 3.35 -14.65
CA GLN A 21 9.18 2.78 -13.38
C GLN A 21 9.83 3.86 -12.53
N CYS A 22 9.52 3.87 -11.23
CA CYS A 22 10.14 4.81 -10.32
C CYS A 22 11.67 4.73 -10.40
N PRO A 23 12.38 5.85 -10.18
CA PRO A 23 13.83 5.85 -10.12
C PRO A 23 14.38 4.76 -9.20
N VAL A 24 15.60 4.30 -9.47
CA VAL A 24 16.28 3.34 -8.59
C VAL A 24 16.33 3.90 -7.16
N GLY A 25 15.92 3.07 -6.20
CA GLY A 25 15.79 3.48 -4.80
C GLY A 25 14.39 3.98 -4.42
N GLN A 26 13.43 4.00 -5.36
CA GLN A 26 12.04 4.36 -5.12
C GLN A 26 11.09 3.25 -5.58
N ALA A 27 9.89 3.22 -5.01
CA ALA A 27 8.80 2.35 -5.42
C ALA A 27 7.55 3.16 -5.78
N GLN A 28 6.73 2.60 -6.67
CA GLN A 28 5.47 3.19 -7.05
C GLN A 28 4.45 2.93 -5.94
N VAL A 29 3.90 3.99 -5.36
CA VAL A 29 2.88 3.92 -4.31
C VAL A 29 1.57 4.48 -4.84
N THR A 30 0.49 3.71 -4.67
CA THR A 30 -0.89 4.19 -4.83
C THR A 30 -1.65 3.87 -3.56
N ILE A 31 -2.69 4.65 -3.28
CA ILE A 31 -3.52 4.44 -2.09
C ILE A 31 -4.96 4.34 -2.54
N ASP A 32 -5.60 3.22 -2.20
CA ASP A 32 -7.03 3.05 -2.36
C ASP A 32 -7.73 3.47 -1.06
N ILE A 33 -8.65 4.41 -1.16
CA ILE A 33 -9.47 4.92 -0.07
C ILE A 33 -10.88 4.43 -0.28
N THR A 34 -11.35 3.53 0.57
CA THR A 34 -12.76 3.14 0.61
C THR A 34 -13.50 3.98 1.63
N THR A 35 -14.59 4.59 1.20
CA THR A 35 -15.47 5.41 2.03
C THR A 35 -16.70 4.63 2.48
N ASP A 36 -17.31 5.09 3.56
CA ASP A 36 -18.54 4.56 4.13
C ASP A 36 -19.77 5.40 3.72
N ASP A 37 -20.78 5.45 4.58
CA ASP A 37 -21.99 6.24 4.42
C ASP A 37 -21.73 7.76 4.37
N TRP A 38 -20.58 8.25 4.83
CA TRP A 38 -20.26 9.68 4.97
C TRP A 38 -18.90 10.06 4.38
N GLY A 39 -18.63 9.62 3.14
CA GLY A 39 -17.34 9.86 2.47
C GLY A 39 -16.93 11.33 2.30
N TYR A 40 -17.86 12.28 2.41
CA TYR A 40 -17.56 13.72 2.33
C TYR A 40 -16.92 14.29 3.61
N GLU A 41 -16.93 13.57 4.72
CA GLU A 41 -16.45 14.03 6.03
C GLU A 41 -14.95 13.76 6.22
N GLY A 42 -14.37 12.88 5.40
CA GLY A 42 -12.97 12.53 5.47
C GLY A 42 -12.05 13.44 4.66
N TYR A 43 -10.90 13.75 5.25
CA TYR A 43 -9.74 14.41 4.65
C TYR A 43 -8.50 13.61 4.98
N PHE A 44 -7.52 13.55 4.08
CA PHE A 44 -6.22 12.99 4.44
C PHE A 44 -5.05 13.70 3.76
N GLN A 45 -3.87 13.57 4.38
CA GLN A 45 -2.60 13.91 3.76
C GLN A 45 -1.66 12.72 3.73
N LEU A 46 -0.85 12.65 2.69
CA LEU A 46 0.37 11.85 2.66
C LEU A 46 1.55 12.78 2.96
N VAL A 47 2.33 12.45 3.99
CA VAL A 47 3.52 13.22 4.42
C VAL A 47 4.70 12.27 4.71
N PRO A 48 5.95 12.77 4.75
CA PRO A 48 7.06 12.04 5.35
C PRO A 48 6.76 11.63 6.78
N GLY A 49 7.24 10.44 7.19
CA GLY A 49 6.93 9.88 8.49
C GLY A 49 7.40 10.76 9.65
N GLY A 50 6.56 10.89 10.66
CA GLY A 50 6.76 11.74 11.83
C GLY A 50 6.43 13.22 11.61
N ASN A 51 6.08 13.64 10.39
CA ASN A 51 5.62 15.00 10.17
C ASN A 51 4.19 15.19 10.70
N ASN A 52 3.89 16.41 11.15
CA ASN A 52 2.53 16.82 11.45
C ASN A 52 1.77 17.18 10.17
N CYS A 53 0.44 17.23 10.27
CA CYS A 53 -0.41 17.65 9.16
C CYS A 53 -0.05 19.06 8.68
N GLY A 54 0.02 19.24 7.36
CA GLY A 54 0.46 20.47 6.70
C GLY A 54 1.97 20.65 6.58
N VAL A 55 2.78 19.70 7.10
CA VAL A 55 4.25 19.77 7.03
C VAL A 55 4.79 18.76 6.03
N GLY A 56 5.36 19.24 4.93
CA GLY A 56 5.92 18.38 3.89
C GLY A 56 4.86 17.56 3.15
N THR A 57 3.65 18.09 3.00
CA THR A 57 2.55 17.47 2.26
C THR A 57 2.99 17.08 0.86
N ILE A 58 2.96 15.77 0.60
CA ILE A 58 3.18 15.17 -0.72
C ILE A 58 1.87 15.19 -1.50
N PHE A 59 0.78 14.87 -0.81
CA PHE A 59 -0.57 14.89 -1.37
C PHE A 59 -1.59 15.19 -0.28
N GLU A 60 -2.71 15.79 -0.67
CA GLU A 60 -3.91 15.90 0.15
C GLU A 60 -5.15 15.49 -0.65
N GLY A 61 -6.08 14.79 0.00
CA GLY A 61 -7.28 14.25 -0.64
C GLY A 61 -8.50 14.29 0.29
N GLY A 62 -9.67 13.95 -0.26
CA GLY A 62 -10.95 14.05 0.43
C GLY A 62 -11.47 15.49 0.49
N ASN A 63 -12.04 15.89 1.62
CA ASN A 63 -12.66 17.20 1.80
C ASN A 63 -11.71 18.23 2.42
N THR A 64 -11.13 19.10 1.60
CA THR A 64 -10.21 20.15 2.07
C THR A 64 -10.84 21.17 3.03
N LEU A 65 -12.18 21.24 3.12
CA LEU A 65 -12.86 22.07 4.12
C LEU A 65 -12.73 21.51 5.54
N VAL A 66 -12.53 20.21 5.69
CA VAL A 66 -12.21 19.57 6.97
C VAL A 66 -10.75 19.87 7.29
N GLY A 67 -9.85 19.49 6.38
CA GLY A 67 -8.42 19.77 6.52
C GLY A 67 -7.80 19.18 7.79
N CYS A 68 -6.58 19.60 8.11
CA CYS A 68 -5.82 19.06 9.25
C CYS A 68 -6.49 19.22 10.62
N ASN A 69 -7.26 20.31 10.81
CA ASN A 69 -7.81 20.66 12.12
C ASN A 69 -9.33 20.44 12.22
N GLY A 70 -9.98 19.93 11.16
CA GLY A 70 -11.43 19.74 11.13
C GLY A 70 -11.93 18.54 11.92
N GLY A 71 -11.03 17.75 12.51
CA GLY A 71 -11.39 16.49 13.17
C GLY A 71 -12.34 16.68 14.34
N GLY A 72 -13.55 16.11 14.27
CA GLY A 72 -14.60 16.26 15.28
C GLY A 72 -15.25 17.65 15.34
N ALA A 73 -15.04 18.51 14.33
CA ALA A 73 -15.54 19.87 14.32
C ALA A 73 -17.00 19.98 13.83
N GLN A 74 -17.49 19.00 13.07
CA GLN A 74 -18.86 18.87 12.56
C GLN A 74 -19.33 20.11 11.78
N ASN A 75 -18.46 20.65 10.93
CA ASN A 75 -18.69 21.91 10.21
C ASN A 75 -18.91 21.73 8.71
N VAL A 76 -18.72 20.53 8.15
CA VAL A 76 -18.97 20.28 6.73
C VAL A 76 -20.28 19.53 6.53
N SER A 77 -20.90 19.76 5.38
CA SER A 77 -22.18 19.11 5.00
C SER A 77 -22.18 18.59 3.55
N SER A 78 -21.10 18.83 2.82
CA SER A 78 -20.89 18.39 1.44
C SER A 78 -19.43 18.59 1.01
N GLY A 79 -19.06 18.01 -0.13
CA GLY A 79 -17.71 18.07 -0.71
C GLY A 79 -17.02 16.72 -0.69
N GLY A 80 -15.69 16.72 -0.83
CA GLY A 80 -14.87 15.53 -0.67
C GLY A 80 -15.20 14.37 -1.61
N TYR A 81 -14.97 13.15 -1.12
CA TYR A 81 -15.28 11.93 -1.84
C TYR A 81 -16.75 11.53 -1.68
N GLY A 82 -17.22 10.68 -2.60
CA GLY A 82 -18.58 10.13 -2.52
C GLY A 82 -18.73 9.09 -1.41
N ASN A 83 -19.98 8.67 -1.15
CA ASN A 83 -20.28 7.60 -0.20
C ASN A 83 -20.15 6.23 -0.88
N HIS A 84 -19.66 5.22 -0.16
CA HIS A 84 -19.47 3.85 -0.64
C HIS A 84 -18.68 3.73 -1.94
N VAL A 85 -17.65 4.55 -2.10
CA VAL A 85 -16.76 4.48 -3.27
C VAL A 85 -15.37 4.06 -2.82
N THR A 86 -14.62 3.50 -3.77
CA THR A 86 -13.18 3.38 -3.66
C THR A 86 -12.56 4.41 -4.61
N VAL A 87 -11.73 5.30 -4.06
CA VAL A 87 -10.94 6.27 -4.83
C VAL A 87 -9.48 5.83 -4.78
N THR A 88 -8.82 5.76 -5.92
CA THR A 88 -7.38 5.46 -6.01
C THR A 88 -6.62 6.75 -6.26
N GLU A 89 -5.70 7.09 -5.37
CA GLU A 89 -4.82 8.26 -5.49
C GLU A 89 -3.37 7.84 -5.77
N GLY A 90 -2.63 8.73 -6.42
CA GLY A 90 -1.28 8.48 -6.94
C GLY A 90 -1.28 8.23 -8.45
N PRO A 91 -0.26 7.55 -9.01
CA PRO A 91 0.90 7.00 -8.30
C PRO A 91 1.94 8.06 -7.90
N TRP A 92 2.65 7.80 -6.81
CA TRP A 92 3.84 8.54 -6.39
C TRP A 92 5.07 7.64 -6.41
N CYS A 93 6.25 8.22 -6.66
CA CYS A 93 7.51 7.53 -6.45
C CYS A 93 8.06 7.94 -5.08
N LEU A 94 8.02 7.00 -4.13
CA LEU A 94 8.45 7.21 -2.75
C LEU A 94 9.71 6.41 -2.46
N ASP A 95 10.57 6.92 -1.57
CA ASP A 95 11.88 6.34 -1.28
C ASP A 95 11.75 5.00 -0.54
N LEU A 96 12.42 3.97 -1.06
CA LEU A 96 12.47 2.65 -0.45
C LEU A 96 13.14 2.70 0.93
N GLY A 97 12.54 2.02 1.90
CA GLY A 97 12.98 1.96 3.29
C GLY A 97 12.59 3.18 4.13
N SER A 98 12.02 4.23 3.53
CA SER A 98 11.53 5.40 4.24
C SER A 98 10.13 5.17 4.81
N THR A 99 9.85 5.80 5.96
CA THR A 99 8.52 5.86 6.55
C THR A 99 7.76 7.07 6.02
N TYR A 100 6.47 6.87 5.74
CA TYR A 100 5.51 7.92 5.41
C TYR A 100 4.30 7.78 6.34
N ASP A 101 3.60 8.88 6.58
CA ASP A 101 2.36 8.89 7.33
C ASP A 101 1.19 9.26 6.41
N LEU A 102 0.10 8.50 6.54
CA LEU A 102 -1.22 9.01 6.22
C LEU A 102 -1.77 9.71 7.45
N ILE A 103 -2.05 11.00 7.32
CA ILE A 103 -2.74 11.75 8.37
C ILE A 103 -4.18 11.89 7.94
N PHE A 104 -5.06 11.18 8.63
CA PHE A 104 -6.49 11.14 8.36
C PHE A 104 -7.25 12.01 9.36
N THR A 105 -8.12 12.88 8.86
CA THR A 105 -9.03 13.71 9.66
C THR A 105 -10.46 13.46 9.21
N ASP A 106 -11.37 13.36 10.16
CA ASP A 106 -12.79 13.13 9.92
C ASP A 106 -13.62 14.17 10.67
N ASP A 107 -14.54 14.86 9.99
CA ASP A 107 -15.30 15.98 10.55
C ASP A 107 -16.12 15.59 11.79
N TYR A 108 -16.58 14.34 11.88
CA TYR A 108 -17.32 13.83 13.04
C TYR A 108 -16.43 13.14 14.07
N GLY A 109 -15.22 12.77 13.68
CA GLY A 109 -14.22 12.17 14.55
C GLY A 109 -14.53 10.71 14.90
N ASP A 110 -15.31 10.01 14.07
CA ASP A 110 -15.72 8.63 14.28
C ASP A 110 -15.17 7.64 13.24
N GLY A 111 -14.61 8.13 12.13
CA GLY A 111 -13.80 7.34 11.20
C GLY A 111 -14.32 7.40 9.77
N GLY A 112 -14.51 6.23 9.14
CA GLY A 112 -15.15 6.11 7.83
C GLY A 112 -14.23 5.85 6.64
N PHE A 113 -12.98 6.33 6.66
CA PHE A 113 -11.99 5.95 5.63
C PHE A 113 -11.27 4.65 5.99
N ILE A 114 -11.18 3.76 5.01
CA ILE A 114 -10.34 2.56 5.05
C ILE A 114 -9.32 2.65 3.92
N PHE A 115 -8.04 2.65 4.28
CA PHE A 115 -6.93 2.77 3.34
C PHE A 115 -6.31 1.41 3.03
N THR A 116 -6.00 1.22 1.75
CA THR A 116 -5.08 0.19 1.27
C THR A 116 -3.91 0.89 0.58
N VAL A 117 -2.70 0.67 1.09
CA VAL A 117 -1.46 1.18 0.47
C VAL A 117 -0.89 0.09 -0.42
N ASN A 118 -0.85 0.39 -1.72
CA ASN A 118 -0.27 -0.48 -2.73
C ASN A 118 1.15 -0.03 -3.05
N ILE A 119 2.12 -0.93 -2.98
CA ILE A 119 3.54 -0.67 -3.32
C ILE A 119 3.92 -1.58 -4.49
N ASP A 120 4.37 -0.99 -5.59
CA ASP A 120 4.64 -1.64 -6.88
C ASP A 120 3.46 -2.50 -7.37
N GLY A 121 2.23 -2.05 -7.09
CA GLY A 121 0.98 -2.71 -7.48
C GLY A 121 0.51 -3.82 -6.53
N PHE A 122 1.22 -4.09 -5.44
CA PHE A 122 0.82 -5.07 -4.43
C PHE A 122 0.19 -4.40 -3.20
N PRO A 123 -0.94 -4.90 -2.67
CA PRO A 123 -1.60 -4.33 -1.49
C PRO A 123 -0.84 -4.71 -0.21
N VAL A 124 0.23 -3.96 0.10
CA VAL A 124 1.13 -4.28 1.22
C VAL A 124 0.49 -4.00 2.57
N TYR A 125 -0.27 -2.92 2.68
CA TYR A 125 -1.01 -2.57 3.88
C TYR A 125 -2.49 -2.43 3.54
N THR A 126 -3.35 -3.21 4.19
CA THR A 126 -4.79 -3.24 3.92
C THR A 126 -5.58 -3.01 5.19
N GLY A 127 -6.73 -2.34 5.08
CA GLY A 127 -7.62 -2.17 6.24
C GLY A 127 -7.09 -1.17 7.26
N LEU A 128 -6.20 -0.26 6.85
CA LEU A 128 -5.71 0.80 7.71
C LEU A 128 -6.84 1.81 7.92
N THR A 129 -7.02 2.28 9.15
CA THR A 129 -8.07 3.24 9.49
C THR A 129 -7.68 4.02 10.76
N GLY A 130 -8.45 5.04 11.10
CA GLY A 130 -8.31 5.85 12.30
C GLY A 130 -9.63 6.53 12.62
N THR A 131 -9.74 7.17 13.78
CA THR A 131 -10.97 7.89 14.15
C THR A 131 -11.03 9.29 13.53
N GLY A 132 -9.92 9.80 12.98
CA GLY A 132 -9.90 11.12 12.33
C GLY A 132 -10.03 12.33 13.28
N ASN A 133 -9.91 12.14 14.61
CA ASN A 133 -9.95 13.24 15.58
C ASN A 133 -8.79 14.21 15.42
N SER A 134 -9.03 15.51 15.64
CA SER A 134 -8.00 16.56 15.54
C SER A 134 -6.82 16.30 16.51
N PRO A 135 -5.56 16.40 16.05
CA PRO A 135 -5.08 16.99 14.78
C PRO A 135 -4.94 16.00 13.60
N GLY A 136 -5.66 14.88 13.65
CA GLY A 136 -5.64 13.79 12.67
C GLY A 136 -5.07 12.50 13.26
N SER A 137 -5.56 11.36 12.79
CA SER A 137 -4.98 10.03 13.04
C SER A 137 -3.76 9.82 12.16
N HIS A 138 -2.60 9.56 12.78
CA HIS A 138 -1.38 9.21 12.07
C HIS A 138 -1.32 7.71 11.82
N ILE A 139 -1.18 7.33 10.56
CA ILE A 139 -1.15 5.96 10.10
C ILE A 139 0.17 5.75 9.34
N PRO A 140 1.24 5.31 10.04
CA PRO A 140 2.54 5.13 9.42
C PRO A 140 2.60 3.88 8.57
N PHE A 141 3.33 3.96 7.46
CA PHE A 141 3.74 2.81 6.66
C PHE A 141 5.17 2.99 6.13
N VAL A 142 5.84 1.88 5.85
CA VAL A 142 7.19 1.90 5.27
C VAL A 142 7.09 1.54 3.80
N VAL A 143 7.78 2.29 2.95
CA VAL A 143 7.82 1.98 1.51
C VAL A 143 8.83 0.87 1.30
N GLN A 144 8.36 -0.36 1.24
CA GLN A 144 9.18 -1.52 0.94
C GLN A 144 8.43 -2.42 -0.04
N ALA A 145 9.05 -2.72 -1.18
CA ALA A 145 8.51 -3.70 -2.11
C ALA A 145 8.41 -5.08 -1.40
N PRO A 146 7.34 -5.86 -1.66
CA PRO A 146 7.26 -7.20 -1.11
C PRO A 146 8.46 -8.05 -1.59
N LEU A 147 8.89 -9.00 -0.76
CA LEU A 147 9.99 -9.88 -1.12
C LEU A 147 9.63 -10.70 -2.37
N THR A 148 10.61 -10.99 -3.22
CA THR A 148 10.40 -11.87 -4.37
C THR A 148 9.92 -13.26 -3.95
N HIS A 149 10.48 -13.77 -2.86
CA HIS A 149 10.08 -15.02 -2.23
C HIS A 149 9.80 -14.80 -0.75
N ASP A 150 8.58 -15.06 -0.32
CA ASP A 150 8.18 -15.03 1.10
C ASP A 150 7.28 -16.23 1.36
N VAL A 151 7.81 -17.29 1.97
CA VAL A 151 7.06 -18.51 2.25
C VAL A 151 6.69 -18.54 3.71
N SER A 152 5.38 -18.63 3.97
CA SER A 152 4.85 -18.75 5.33
C SER A 152 4.16 -20.09 5.54
N GLY A 153 4.42 -20.71 6.70
CA GLY A 153 3.66 -21.87 7.16
C GLY A 153 2.30 -21.43 7.68
N ARG A 154 1.21 -21.88 7.04
CA ARG A 154 -0.16 -21.52 7.44
C ARG A 154 -0.75 -22.50 8.43
N LYS A 155 -0.49 -23.80 8.25
CA LYS A 155 -1.03 -24.86 9.10
C LYS A 155 -0.12 -26.07 9.03
N ILE A 156 0.01 -26.75 10.16
CA ILE A 156 0.46 -28.15 10.23
C ILE A 156 -0.73 -28.94 10.81
N SER A 157 -1.01 -30.09 10.22
CA SER A 157 -2.14 -30.95 10.59
C SER A 157 -1.64 -32.34 10.90
N MET A 158 -1.87 -32.77 12.15
CA MET A 158 -1.50 -34.08 12.67
C MET A 158 -2.62 -34.56 13.63
N PRO A 159 -2.93 -35.87 13.68
CA PRO A 159 -3.80 -36.43 14.71
C PRO A 159 -3.21 -36.24 16.12
N SER A 160 -4.06 -36.02 17.13
CA SER A 160 -3.62 -35.89 18.53
C SER A 160 -3.00 -37.17 19.10
N TYR A 161 -3.40 -38.32 18.55
CA TYR A 161 -2.86 -39.63 18.90
C TYR A 161 -2.63 -40.44 17.62
N VAL A 162 -1.50 -41.13 17.57
CA VAL A 162 -1.09 -41.97 16.45
C VAL A 162 -0.59 -43.29 16.98
N ASN A 163 -0.86 -44.37 16.24
CA ASN A 163 -0.26 -45.67 16.55
C ASN A 163 1.24 -45.64 16.23
N LEU A 164 2.01 -46.52 16.87
CA LEU A 164 3.41 -46.71 16.55
C LEU A 164 3.58 -47.06 15.06
N GLY A 165 4.51 -46.38 14.39
CA GLY A 165 4.81 -46.58 12.98
C GLY A 165 4.89 -45.26 12.20
N ASN A 166 4.79 -45.36 10.87
CA ASN A 166 4.84 -44.20 9.99
C ASN A 166 3.53 -43.40 10.08
N VAL A 167 3.67 -42.08 10.22
CA VAL A 167 2.56 -41.15 10.32
C VAL A 167 2.70 -40.10 9.23
N ASN A 168 1.60 -39.84 8.51
CA ASN A 168 1.55 -38.75 7.56
C ASN A 168 1.27 -37.43 8.30
N VAL A 169 2.16 -36.47 8.09
CA VAL A 169 1.99 -35.08 8.52
C VAL A 169 1.73 -34.25 7.28
N SER A 170 0.71 -33.39 7.34
CA SER A 170 0.40 -32.49 6.23
C SER A 170 0.49 -31.05 6.69
N GLY A 171 0.84 -30.16 5.78
CA GLY A 171 0.88 -28.74 6.04
C GLY A 171 0.35 -27.94 4.86
N ILE A 172 0.03 -26.68 5.12
CA ILE A 172 -0.25 -25.71 4.07
C ILE A 172 0.81 -24.63 4.15
N LEU A 173 1.52 -24.43 3.05
CA LEU A 173 2.44 -23.32 2.84
C LEU A 173 1.79 -22.29 1.92
N LEU A 174 2.10 -21.03 2.13
CA LEU A 174 1.62 -19.93 1.31
C LEU A 174 2.81 -19.11 0.82
N ASN A 175 2.92 -18.97 -0.50
CA ASN A 175 3.78 -17.97 -1.10
C ASN A 175 3.10 -16.60 -0.98
N ARG A 176 3.71 -15.70 -0.22
CA ARG A 176 3.38 -14.29 -0.10
C ARG A 176 4.32 -13.41 -0.91
N GLY A 177 5.33 -14.00 -1.55
CA GLY A 177 6.25 -13.29 -2.42
C GLY A 177 5.65 -12.92 -3.76
N THR A 178 6.34 -12.07 -4.50
CA THR A 178 5.89 -11.57 -5.81
C THR A 178 6.20 -12.53 -6.97
N ASP A 179 7.14 -13.47 -6.77
CA ASP A 179 7.55 -14.43 -7.79
C ASP A 179 7.04 -15.85 -7.51
N THR A 180 6.94 -16.65 -8.57
CA THR A 180 6.57 -18.07 -8.47
C THR A 180 7.69 -18.89 -7.87
N LEU A 181 7.41 -19.63 -6.80
CA LEU A 181 8.34 -20.60 -6.23
C LEU A 181 8.43 -21.83 -7.14
N THR A 182 9.63 -22.13 -7.65
CA THR A 182 9.89 -23.34 -8.46
C THR A 182 10.42 -24.51 -7.63
N SER A 183 10.99 -24.23 -6.45
CA SER A 183 11.55 -25.22 -5.53
C SER A 183 11.61 -24.65 -4.12
N MET A 184 11.62 -25.52 -3.12
CA MET A 184 11.87 -25.15 -1.73
C MET A 184 12.45 -26.34 -0.97
N ASP A 185 13.27 -26.06 0.04
CA ASP A 185 13.72 -27.05 1.01
C ASP A 185 12.81 -27.00 2.24
N LEU A 186 12.18 -28.12 2.58
CA LEU A 186 11.38 -28.24 3.80
C LEU A 186 12.17 -28.98 4.86
N ASN A 187 12.52 -28.26 5.94
CA ASN A 187 13.17 -28.82 7.12
C ASN A 187 12.15 -29.12 8.22
N TYR A 188 12.20 -30.31 8.81
CA TYR A 188 11.40 -30.63 9.99
C TYR A 188 12.21 -31.38 11.05
N SER A 189 11.83 -31.20 12.32
CA SER A 189 12.31 -31.97 13.45
C SER A 189 11.16 -32.25 14.42
N ILE A 190 11.30 -33.30 15.22
CA ILE A 190 10.35 -33.68 16.27
C ILE A 190 11.13 -33.66 17.58
N ASP A 191 10.62 -32.94 18.59
CA ASP A 191 11.20 -32.84 19.93
C ASP A 191 12.71 -32.49 19.94
N ASN A 192 13.10 -31.51 19.11
CA ASN A 192 14.51 -31.11 18.89
C ASN A 192 15.43 -32.27 18.44
N GLY A 193 14.86 -33.31 17.85
CA GLY A 193 15.60 -34.41 17.23
C GLY A 193 16.30 -34.01 15.94
N THR A 194 16.78 -35.01 15.21
CA THR A 194 17.45 -34.82 13.91
C THR A 194 16.57 -34.02 12.95
N VAL A 195 17.17 -33.03 12.28
CA VAL A 195 16.52 -32.28 11.21
C VAL A 195 16.58 -33.11 9.93
N TYR A 196 15.42 -33.27 9.30
CA TYR A 196 15.28 -33.88 7.98
C TYR A 196 14.93 -32.81 6.96
N THR A 197 15.52 -32.91 5.77
CA THR A 197 15.28 -32.00 4.63
C THR A 197 14.65 -32.78 3.49
N THR A 198 13.62 -32.21 2.86
CA THR A 198 13.01 -32.72 1.63
C THR A 198 12.78 -31.62 0.62
#